data_AF-A0A7K1K4B8-F1
#
_entry.id   AF-A0A7K1K4B8-F1
#
_cell.length_a   1.000
_cell.length_b   1.000
_cell.length_c   1.000
_cell.angle_alpha   90.00
_cell.angle_beta   90.00
_cell.angle_gamma   90.00
#
_symmetry.space_group_name_H-M   'P 1'
#
loop_
_entity.id
_entity.type
_entity.pdbx_description
1 polymer ?
#
loop_
_entity_poly.entity_id
_entity_poly.type
_entity_poly.pdbx_seq_one_letter_code
_entity_poly.pdbx_strand_id
1 'polypeptide(L)'
;MGTTAVVIGAKPGSDDSLVAVQGWEACDYPSMGEPDQIRLELNERIATAGIATQWFDESSSVCLPDGVEAISFSLHAGLLRSIWITRPTGELLEILCQWARVVGWRVYNADSETEYTAEDFTQPKGGDEGVH
;
A
#
# COMPACT_ATOMS: atom_id res chain seq x y z
N MET A 1 8.32 17.73 2.34
CA MET A 1 7.23 16.87 1.87
C MET A 1 7.56 15.46 2.33
N GLY A 2 6.63 14.77 3.00
CA GLY A 2 6.83 13.39 3.42
C GLY A 2 6.65 12.43 2.23
N THR A 3 7.32 11.29 2.27
CA THR A 3 7.22 10.26 1.22
C THR A 3 5.78 9.80 1.05
N THR A 4 5.33 9.63 -0.19
CA THR A 4 4.00 9.09 -0.48
C THR A 4 4.12 7.77 -1.24
N ALA A 5 3.43 6.73 -0.77
CA ALA A 5 3.27 5.50 -1.52
C ALA A 5 1.90 5.43 -2.19
N VAL A 6 1.84 4.80 -3.37
CA VAL A 6 0.60 4.55 -4.10
C VAL A 6 0.49 3.08 -4.49
N VAL A 7 -0.68 2.49 -4.24
CA VAL A 7 -1.01 1.12 -4.62
C VAL A 7 -2.03 1.16 -5.76
N ILE A 8 -1.81 0.40 -6.82
CA ILE A 8 -2.69 0.34 -8.00
C ILE A 8 -2.87 -1.09 -8.49
N GLY A 9 -4.00 -1.39 -9.16
CA GLY A 9 -4.19 -2.65 -9.86
C GLY A 9 -3.24 -2.80 -11.05
N ALA A 10 -2.61 -3.97 -11.22
CA ALA A 10 -1.77 -4.22 -12.39
C ALA A 10 -2.63 -4.44 -13.64
N LYS A 11 -2.21 -3.89 -14.78
CA LYS A 11 -2.82 -4.17 -16.08
C LYS A 11 -2.15 -5.39 -16.71
N PRO A 12 -2.87 -6.49 -16.98
CA PRO A 12 -2.29 -7.66 -17.65
C PRO A 12 -1.78 -7.28 -19.05
N GLY A 13 -0.52 -7.62 -19.36
CA GLY A 13 0.08 -7.41 -20.68
C GLY A 13 0.65 -6.02 -20.96
N SER A 14 0.69 -5.12 -19.97
CA SER A 14 1.44 -3.87 -20.05
C SER A 14 2.77 -4.04 -19.30
N ASP A 15 3.89 -3.96 -20.02
CA ASP A 15 5.25 -3.75 -19.46
C ASP A 15 5.44 -2.33 -18.89
N ASP A 16 4.36 -1.54 -18.80
CA ASP A 16 4.39 -0.13 -18.47
C ASP A 16 4.74 0.09 -16.99
N SER A 17 6.05 0.18 -16.83
CA SER A 17 6.76 1.03 -15.90
C SER A 17 6.14 2.44 -15.89
N LEU A 18 5.84 2.92 -14.69
CA LEU A 18 5.91 4.33 -14.26
C LEU A 18 4.98 5.41 -14.83
N VAL A 19 4.34 5.28 -16.00
CA VAL A 19 3.52 6.41 -16.54
C VAL A 19 2.23 6.68 -15.72
N ALA A 20 1.99 5.86 -14.69
CA ALA A 20 0.84 5.92 -13.80
C ALA A 20 0.79 7.17 -12.90
N VAL A 21 1.85 7.48 -12.16
CA VAL A 21 1.68 8.39 -11.00
C VAL A 21 1.56 9.87 -11.38
N GLN A 22 2.04 10.27 -12.56
CA GLN A 22 1.94 11.64 -13.07
C GLN A 22 1.31 11.65 -14.47
N GLY A 23 -0.02 11.65 -14.54
CA GLY A 23 -0.74 12.02 -15.76
C GLY A 23 -1.89 11.11 -16.18
N TRP A 24 -2.17 10.01 -15.46
CA TRP A 24 -3.34 9.17 -15.68
C TRP A 24 -4.44 9.52 -14.68
N GLU A 25 -5.67 9.68 -15.16
CA GLU A 25 -6.82 9.90 -14.29
C GLU A 25 -7.12 8.59 -13.54
N ALA A 26 -7.74 8.68 -12.36
CA ALA A 26 -8.05 7.49 -11.55
C ALA A 26 -8.86 6.41 -12.31
N CYS A 27 -9.55 6.78 -13.41
CA CYS A 27 -10.28 5.85 -14.27
C CYS A 27 -9.39 4.92 -15.11
N ASP A 28 -8.11 5.25 -15.30
CA ASP A 28 -7.22 4.51 -16.21
C ASP A 28 -6.63 3.25 -15.55
N TYR A 29 -6.72 3.15 -14.22
CA TYR A 29 -6.30 1.96 -13.47
C TYR A 29 -7.37 0.86 -13.51
N PRO A 30 -6.96 -0.42 -13.65
CA PRO A 30 -7.84 -1.54 -13.35
C PRO A 30 -8.46 -1.42 -11.96
N SER A 31 -9.69 -1.91 -11.81
CA SER A 31 -10.34 -1.91 -10.51
C SER A 31 -9.61 -2.84 -9.55
N MET A 32 -9.44 -2.38 -8.31
CA MET A 32 -8.96 -3.17 -7.18
C MET A 32 -10.11 -3.86 -6.44
N GLY A 33 -11.36 -3.69 -6.88
CA GLY A 33 -12.55 -4.25 -6.24
C GLY A 33 -13.37 -3.23 -5.45
N GLU A 34 -14.26 -3.75 -4.60
CA GLU A 34 -15.17 -2.96 -3.76
C GLU A 34 -14.43 -2.32 -2.59
N PRO A 35 -14.63 -1.02 -2.32
CA PRO A 35 -13.86 -0.30 -1.31
C PRO A 35 -14.07 -0.86 0.10
N ASP A 36 -15.28 -1.28 0.47
CA ASP A 36 -15.57 -1.81 1.79
C ASP A 36 -14.86 -3.14 2.07
N GLN A 37 -14.78 -4.01 1.05
CA GLN A 37 -14.02 -5.25 1.16
C GLN A 37 -12.53 -4.94 1.34
N ILE A 38 -11.97 -4.02 0.55
CA ILE A 38 -10.55 -3.67 0.66
C ILE A 38 -10.23 -3.00 2.01
N ARG A 39 -11.13 -2.18 2.55
CA ARG A 39 -10.98 -1.59 3.91
C ARG A 39 -10.92 -2.67 4.98
N LEU A 40 -11.86 -3.63 4.94
CA LEU A 40 -11.91 -4.73 5.90
C LEU A 40 -10.62 -5.54 5.85
N GLU A 41 -10.21 -5.94 4.64
CA GLU A 41 -9.00 -6.74 4.42
C GLU A 41 -7.71 -6.00 4.83
N LEU A 42 -7.63 -4.69 4.61
CA LEU A 42 -6.50 -3.87 5.03
C LEU A 42 -6.44 -3.76 6.57
N ASN A 43 -7.57 -3.50 7.21
CA ASN A 43 -7.67 -3.46 8.68
C ASN A 43 -7.27 -4.79 9.32
N GLU A 44 -7.73 -5.91 8.77
CA GLU A 44 -7.37 -7.25 9.25
C GLU A 44 -5.87 -7.50 9.16
N ARG A 45 -5.22 -7.08 8.07
CA ARG A 45 -3.77 -7.23 7.87
C ARG A 45 -2.98 -6.35 8.85
N ILE A 46 -3.38 -5.09 9.01
CA ILE A 46 -2.79 -4.15 9.98
C ILE A 46 -2.93 -4.68 11.41
N ALA A 47 -4.09 -5.22 11.77
CA ALA A 47 -4.33 -5.81 13.08
C ALA A 47 -3.50 -7.09 13.29
N THR A 48 -3.44 -7.98 12.28
CA THR A 48 -2.67 -9.22 12.34
C THR A 48 -1.17 -8.96 12.49
N ALA A 49 -0.66 -7.91 11.86
CA ALA A 49 0.72 -7.48 12.00
C ALA A 49 1.01 -6.79 13.35
N GLY A 50 -0.01 -6.43 14.13
CA GLY A 50 0.14 -5.76 15.41
C GLY A 50 0.63 -4.31 15.32
N ILE A 51 0.49 -3.68 14.15
CA ILE A 51 0.99 -2.31 13.90
C ILE A 51 -0.09 -1.23 14.02
N ALA A 52 -1.34 -1.63 14.29
CA ALA A 52 -2.47 -0.71 14.44
C ALA A 52 -2.27 0.27 15.61
N THR A 53 -2.56 1.55 15.39
CA THR A 53 -2.69 2.52 16.50
C THR A 53 -4.10 2.56 17.06
N GLN A 54 -4.28 3.35 18.11
CA GLN A 54 -5.58 3.78 18.61
C GLN A 54 -6.26 4.82 17.70
N TRP A 55 -5.59 5.31 16.66
CA TRP A 55 -6.12 6.33 15.76
C TRP A 55 -6.69 5.71 14.49
N PHE A 56 -7.84 6.25 14.08
CA PHE A 56 -8.64 5.77 12.98
C PHE A 56 -8.78 6.89 11.96
N ASP A 57 -8.42 6.61 10.71
CA ASP A 57 -8.62 7.54 9.62
C ASP A 57 -10.09 7.47 9.18
N GLU A 58 -10.88 8.45 9.61
CA GLU A 58 -12.31 8.51 9.28
C GLU A 58 -12.57 8.59 7.76
N SER A 59 -11.62 9.15 6.99
CA SER A 59 -11.79 9.34 5.55
C SER A 59 -11.70 8.02 4.78
N SER A 60 -10.81 7.12 5.20
CA SER A 60 -10.67 5.78 4.60
C SER A 60 -11.36 4.68 5.40
N SER A 61 -11.75 4.94 6.65
CA SER A 61 -12.21 3.94 7.61
C SER A 61 -11.16 2.85 7.91
N VAL A 62 -9.89 3.25 7.99
CA VAL A 62 -8.74 2.35 8.22
C VAL A 62 -8.05 2.70 9.53
N CYS A 63 -7.66 1.69 10.31
CA CYS A 63 -6.80 1.85 11.48
C CYS A 63 -5.40 2.26 11.01
N LEU A 64 -4.94 3.44 11.42
CA LEU A 64 -3.64 3.94 10.99
C LEU A 64 -2.52 3.21 11.74
N PRO A 65 -1.49 2.70 11.05
CA PRO A 65 -0.30 2.23 11.72
C PRO A 65 0.53 3.36 12.33
N ASP A 66 1.33 3.04 13.34
CA ASP A 66 2.10 4.06 14.08
C ASP A 66 3.15 4.69 13.16
N GLY A 67 3.15 6.01 13.05
CA GLY A 67 4.02 6.76 12.13
C GLY A 67 3.50 6.93 10.70
N VAL A 68 2.35 6.33 10.34
CA VAL A 68 1.63 6.63 9.10
C VAL A 68 0.74 7.85 9.31
N GLU A 69 0.78 8.80 8.37
CA GLU A 69 0.06 10.07 8.50
C GLU A 69 -1.39 9.98 8.00
N ALA A 70 -1.61 9.33 6.86
CA ALA A 70 -2.93 9.20 6.25
C ALA A 70 -2.97 8.02 5.28
N ILE A 71 -4.17 7.45 5.11
CA ILE A 71 -4.46 6.45 4.07
C ILE A 71 -5.70 6.94 3.31
N SER A 72 -5.60 7.15 2.02
CA SER A 72 -6.69 7.69 1.20
C SER A 72 -7.02 6.78 0.02
N PHE A 73 -8.32 6.62 -0.26
CA PHE A 73 -8.83 5.73 -1.30
C PHE A 73 -9.34 6.56 -2.47
N SER A 74 -8.88 6.26 -3.68
CA SER A 74 -9.40 6.89 -4.90
C SER A 74 -10.39 5.97 -5.59
N LEU A 75 -11.61 6.47 -5.80
CA LEU A 75 -12.72 5.70 -6.36
C LEU A 75 -13.08 6.20 -7.76
N HIS A 76 -13.43 5.28 -8.65
CA HIS A 76 -14.04 5.62 -9.94
C HIS A 76 -15.17 4.64 -10.25
N ALA A 77 -16.36 5.21 -10.52
CA ALA A 77 -17.60 4.46 -10.70
C ALA A 77 -17.93 3.54 -9.51
N GLY A 78 -17.67 4.00 -8.27
CA GLY A 78 -17.92 3.24 -7.04
C GLY A 78 -16.84 2.23 -6.66
N LEU A 79 -15.92 1.93 -7.58
CA LEU A 79 -14.88 0.92 -7.37
C LEU A 79 -13.54 1.56 -7.01
N LEU A 80 -12.74 0.86 -6.22
CA LEU A 80 -11.39 1.30 -5.84
C LEU A 80 -10.44 1.23 -7.04
N ARG A 81 -9.60 2.26 -7.17
CA ARG A 81 -8.60 2.40 -8.24
C ARG A 81 -7.19 2.58 -7.74
N SER A 82 -7.03 3.32 -6.65
CA SER A 82 -5.73 3.47 -5.99
C SER A 82 -5.87 3.72 -4.50
N ILE A 83 -4.83 3.34 -3.76
CA ILE A 83 -4.66 3.62 -2.33
C ILE A 83 -3.43 4.52 -2.20
N TRP A 84 -3.57 5.66 -1.54
CA TRP A 84 -2.51 6.62 -1.28
C TRP A 84 -2.14 6.59 0.19
N ILE A 85 -0.85 6.56 0.49
CA ILE A 85 -0.36 6.45 1.86
C ILE A 85 0.68 7.54 2.09
N THR A 86 0.37 8.45 2.99
CA THR A 86 1.28 9.53 3.37
C THR A 86 2.15 9.08 4.52
N ARG A 87 3.47 9.22 4.35
CA ARG A 87 4.50 8.73 5.28
C ARG A 87 4.36 7.24 5.61
N PRO A 88 4.41 6.35 4.61
CA PRO A 88 4.31 4.91 4.87
C PRO A 88 5.48 4.43 5.74
N THR A 89 5.22 3.44 6.59
CA THR A 89 6.26 2.70 7.32
C THR A 89 6.73 1.48 6.53
N GLY A 90 7.93 0.98 6.83
CA GLY A 90 8.46 -0.24 6.21
C GLY A 90 7.56 -1.46 6.43
N GLU A 91 7.00 -1.61 7.63
CA GLU A 91 6.09 -2.72 7.97
C GLU A 91 4.79 -2.67 7.15
N LEU A 92 4.18 -1.49 6.99
CA LEU A 92 2.99 -1.34 6.16
C LEU A 92 3.32 -1.60 4.68
N LEU A 93 4.46 -1.13 4.18
CA LEU A 93 4.88 -1.37 2.80
C LEU A 93 5.12 -2.87 2.55
N GLU A 94 5.76 -3.58 3.48
CA GLU A 94 5.94 -5.03 3.38
C GLU A 94 4.61 -5.76 3.23
N ILE A 95 3.64 -5.47 4.10
CA ILE A 95 2.28 -6.06 4.06
C ILE A 95 1.62 -5.79 2.71
N LEU A 96 1.70 -4.55 2.23
CA LEU A 96 1.08 -4.15 0.97
C LEU A 96 1.75 -4.83 -0.22
N CYS A 97 3.07 -4.92 -0.26
CA CYS A 97 3.81 -5.62 -1.31
C CYS A 97 3.49 -7.13 -1.33
N GLN A 98 3.41 -7.77 -0.16
CA GLN A 98 3.03 -9.17 -0.04
C GLN A 98 1.60 -9.39 -0.53
N TRP A 99 0.66 -8.54 -0.11
CA TRP A 99 -0.73 -8.64 -0.56
C TRP A 99 -0.86 -8.37 -2.05
N ALA A 100 -0.24 -7.30 -2.54
CA ALA A 100 -0.24 -6.90 -3.94
C ALA A 100 0.24 -8.04 -4.86
N ARG A 101 1.29 -8.78 -4.45
CA ARG A 101 1.75 -9.96 -5.18
C ARG A 101 0.68 -11.05 -5.34
N VAL A 102 -0.17 -11.25 -4.33
CA VAL A 102 -1.23 -12.27 -4.35
C VAL A 102 -2.39 -11.85 -5.27
N VAL A 103 -2.79 -10.58 -5.20
CA VAL A 103 -3.99 -10.08 -5.92
C VAL A 103 -3.67 -9.42 -7.27
N GLY A 104 -2.39 -9.34 -7.63
CA GLY A 104 -1.95 -8.72 -8.88
C GLY A 104 -2.01 -7.18 -8.85
N TRP A 105 -1.62 -6.56 -7.74
CA TRP A 105 -1.44 -5.12 -7.62
C TRP A 105 0.05 -4.75 -7.64
N ARG A 106 0.34 -3.45 -7.66
CA ARG A 106 1.69 -2.89 -7.58
C ARG A 106 1.73 -1.75 -6.57
N VAL A 107 2.90 -1.54 -5.95
CA VAL A 107 3.12 -0.55 -4.90
C VAL A 107 4.28 0.34 -5.33
N TYR A 108 4.11 1.66 -5.35
CA TYR A 108 5.12 2.61 -5.81
C TYR A 108 5.42 3.69 -4.80
N ASN A 109 6.65 4.18 -4.81
CA ASN A 109 6.99 5.50 -4.29
C ASN A 109 6.54 6.55 -5.31
N ALA A 110 5.62 7.43 -4.93
CA ALA A 110 5.09 8.45 -5.80
C ALA A 110 6.10 9.58 -6.11
N ASP A 111 7.10 9.76 -5.24
CA ASP A 111 8.11 10.81 -5.36
C ASP A 111 9.30 10.37 -6.23
N SER A 112 9.77 9.13 -6.04
CA SER A 112 10.91 8.56 -6.79
C SER A 112 10.49 7.70 -7.97
N GLU A 113 9.18 7.49 -8.13
CA GLU A 113 8.58 6.65 -9.16
C GLU A 113 9.10 5.20 -9.13
N THR A 114 9.64 4.74 -8.00
CA THR A 114 10.24 3.41 -7.87
C THR A 114 9.20 2.43 -7.34
N GLU A 115 9.13 1.23 -7.93
CA GLU A 115 8.30 0.15 -7.40
C GLU A 115 8.91 -0.41 -6.12
N TYR A 116 8.05 -0.63 -5.12
CA TYR A 116 8.34 -1.38 -3.93
C TYR A 116 7.96 -2.85 -4.15
N THR A 117 8.89 -3.73 -3.84
CA THR A 117 8.69 -5.18 -3.83
C THR A 117 8.79 -5.72 -2.41
N ALA A 118 8.24 -6.90 -2.17
CA ALA A 118 8.33 -7.52 -0.84
C ALA A 118 9.80 -7.80 -0.43
N GLU A 119 10.69 -7.97 -1.41
CA GLU A 119 12.12 -8.25 -1.20
C GLU A 119 12.88 -7.06 -0.64
N ASP A 120 12.40 -5.84 -0.90
CA ASP A 120 12.98 -4.60 -0.36
C ASP A 120 12.85 -4.48 1.16
N PHE A 121 11.92 -5.24 1.76
CA PHE A 121 11.59 -5.18 3.19
C PHE A 121 11.89 -6.47 3.96
N THR A 122 12.22 -7.56 3.27
CA THR A 122 12.69 -8.78 3.92
C THR A 122 14.09 -8.58 4.50
N GLN A 123 14.16 -8.05 5.73
CA GLN A 123 15.39 -8.18 6.52
C GLN A 123 15.54 -9.63 7.00
N PRO A 124 16.76 -10.18 7.04
CA PRO A 124 16.99 -11.44 7.74
C PRO A 124 16.66 -11.23 9.23
N LYS A 125 15.59 -11.85 9.71
CA LYS A 125 15.36 -12.04 11.15
C LYS A 125 16.41 -13.03 11.66
N GLY A 126 17.64 -12.56 11.89
CA GLY A 126 18.74 -13.41 12.32
C GLY A 126 20.03 -12.63 12.48
N GLY A 127 20.27 -12.13 13.69
CA GLY A 127 21.50 -11.46 14.06
C GLY A 127 21.54 -10.95 15.50
N ASP A 128 20.81 -11.59 16.42
CA ASP A 128 21.13 -11.51 17.85
C ASP A 128 21.42 -12.95 18.31
N GLU A 129 22.67 -13.37 18.12
CA GLU A 129 23.29 -14.32 19.03
C GLU A 129 24.34 -13.52 19.81
N GLY A 130 23.99 -13.23 21.06
CA GLY A 130 24.87 -12.56 21.99
C GLY A 130 26.02 -13.44 22.50
N VAL A 131 26.87 -12.77 23.28
CA VAL A 131 27.69 -13.30 24.38
C VAL A 131 28.81 -14.27 23.99
N HIS A 132 30.03 -13.75 23.83
CA HIS A 132 31.12 -13.96 24.81
C HIS A 132 32.30 -13.02 24.60
#